data_AF-A0A3A1VKW7-F1
#
_entry.id   AF-A0A3A1VKW7-F1
#
_cell.length_a   1.000
_cell.length_b   1.000
_cell.length_c   1.000
_cell.angle_alpha   90.00
_cell.angle_beta   90.00
_cell.angle_gamma   90.00
#
_symmetry.space_group_name_H-M   'P 1'
#
loop_
_entity.id
_entity.type
_entity.pdbx_description
1 polymer ?
#
loop_
_entity_poly.entity_id
_entity_poly.type
_entity_poly.pdbx_seq_one_letter_code
_entity_poly.pdbx_strand_id
1 'polypeptide(L)'
;MKKFSFMLVALTLFAMIVSSADPAGAADSPNALTNGGFEEEMTGWTLDPSSNASTSWANTTNPHSGSYAFNWWDDAEFTVQVSQTVTGLPDGIYKLAAYSQGGGGESKALIFAESGGSKLSSNFANTGYLNWIETTVSNIAVSSESGSDGEVTIGLELNGSAGQWGSIDDFTLVRVGDLDAEPAQITEIRPVTIDTLVRETPWLPATVTAVYSDGSTASLAVAWSDYEPALLSTAGSFQLTGTVTGTELQAEAMIRVNYRPYDVNGDGKVDIGDAAIVSYYAGAGAGNSGSEAQDSDLNNNGTVDDEDIRLIVDRLLQP
;
A
#
# COMPACT_ATOMS: atom_id res chain seq x y z
N MET A 1 -57.83 -7.60 31.08
CA MET A 1 -57.17 -7.87 29.78
C MET A 1 -56.48 -6.58 29.32
N LYS A 2 -55.21 -6.39 29.68
CA LYS A 2 -54.36 -5.31 29.16
C LYS A 2 -53.23 -5.99 28.39
N LYS A 3 -53.27 -5.90 27.07
CA LYS A 3 -52.20 -6.38 26.20
C LYS A 3 -51.09 -5.33 26.24
N PHE A 4 -49.97 -5.66 26.90
CA PHE A 4 -48.74 -4.89 26.74
C PHE A 4 -48.13 -5.27 25.39
N SER A 5 -48.03 -4.28 24.51
CA SER A 5 -47.39 -4.41 23.20
C SER A 5 -45.89 -4.53 23.42
N PHE A 6 -45.30 -5.64 22.98
CA PHE A 6 -43.86 -5.78 22.78
C PHE A 6 -43.42 -4.76 21.73
N MET A 7 -42.49 -3.86 22.08
CA MET A 7 -41.77 -3.04 21.11
C MET A 7 -40.44 -3.74 20.85
N LEU A 8 -40.38 -4.44 19.72
CA LEU A 8 -39.17 -5.04 19.18
C LEU A 8 -38.26 -3.91 18.67
N VAL A 9 -37.17 -3.62 19.38
CA VAL A 9 -36.12 -2.75 18.85
C VAL A 9 -35.32 -3.58 17.86
N ALA A 10 -35.65 -3.46 16.57
CA ALA A 10 -34.84 -4.00 15.49
C ALA A 10 -33.55 -3.18 15.41
N LEU A 11 -32.47 -3.72 15.95
CA LEU A 11 -31.12 -3.18 15.75
C LEU A 11 -30.71 -3.51 14.31
N THR A 12 -31.00 -2.61 13.37
CA THR A 12 -30.46 -2.70 12.01
C THR A 12 -28.96 -2.44 12.08
N LEU A 13 -28.19 -3.53 12.00
CA LEU A 13 -26.75 -3.52 11.78
C LEU A 13 -26.50 -2.85 10.42
N PHE A 14 -26.13 -1.56 10.42
CA PHE A 14 -25.63 -0.90 9.22
C PHE A 14 -24.18 -1.34 9.06
N ALA A 15 -23.94 -2.35 8.24
CA ALA A 15 -22.60 -2.67 7.78
C ALA A 15 -22.10 -1.46 6.97
N MET A 16 -21.24 -0.64 7.57
CA MET A 16 -20.38 0.26 6.80
C MET A 16 -19.50 -0.65 5.96
N ILE A 17 -19.88 -0.81 4.69
CA ILE A 17 -18.93 -1.19 3.65
C ILE A 17 -17.95 -0.02 3.61
N VAL A 18 -16.79 -0.20 4.24
CA VAL A 18 -15.63 0.63 3.94
C VAL A 18 -15.24 0.21 2.53
N SER A 19 -15.83 0.89 1.54
CA SER A 19 -15.27 0.93 0.20
C SER A 19 -13.88 1.48 0.39
N SER A 20 -12.86 0.66 0.17
CA SER A 20 -11.51 1.12 -0.06
C SER A 20 -11.58 1.99 -1.32
N ALA A 21 -11.82 3.28 -1.14
CA ALA A 21 -11.46 4.25 -2.14
C ALA A 21 -9.95 4.10 -2.29
N ASP A 22 -9.52 3.54 -3.41
CA ASP A 22 -8.14 3.64 -3.86
C ASP A 22 -7.69 5.10 -3.69
N PRO A 23 -6.44 5.34 -3.24
CA PRO A 23 -5.92 6.70 -3.17
C PRO A 23 -6.14 7.36 -4.52
N ALA A 24 -6.87 8.48 -4.50
CA ALA A 24 -7.16 9.28 -5.68
C ALA A 24 -5.85 9.89 -6.17
N GLY A 25 -5.12 9.11 -6.97
CA GLY A 25 -3.78 9.46 -7.45
C GLY A 25 -3.21 8.45 -8.45
N ALA A 26 -4.03 7.63 -9.09
CA ALA A 26 -3.69 6.86 -10.29
C ALA A 26 -4.98 6.28 -10.88
N ALA A 27 -5.92 7.12 -11.33
CA ALA A 27 -6.84 6.64 -12.35
C ALA A 27 -5.98 6.24 -13.55
N ASP A 28 -6.17 5.03 -14.09
CA ASP A 28 -5.52 4.53 -15.31
C ASP A 28 -5.59 5.62 -16.38
N SER A 29 -4.53 6.42 -16.49
CA SER A 29 -4.49 7.45 -17.51
C SER A 29 -4.41 6.70 -18.84
N PRO A 30 -5.28 7.02 -19.82
CA PRO A 30 -5.29 6.30 -21.08
C PRO A 30 -3.92 6.40 -21.74
N ASN A 31 -3.55 5.37 -22.51
CA ASN A 31 -2.35 5.43 -23.33
C ASN A 31 -2.42 6.66 -24.25
N ALA A 32 -1.45 7.56 -24.12
CA ALA A 32 -1.40 8.78 -24.89
C ALA A 32 -0.95 8.57 -26.34
N LEU A 33 -0.44 7.38 -26.67
CA LEU A 33 0.05 7.06 -28.01
C LEU A 33 -1.11 6.66 -28.94
N THR A 34 -1.01 7.09 -30.19
CA THR A 34 -1.84 6.56 -31.28
C THR A 34 -1.23 5.23 -31.74
N ASN A 35 -2.06 4.19 -31.87
CA ASN A 35 -1.67 2.91 -32.47
C ASN A 35 -0.39 2.31 -31.84
N GLY A 36 -0.31 2.28 -30.50
CA GLY A 36 0.87 1.78 -29.78
C GLY A 36 1.21 0.31 -30.03
N GLY A 37 0.21 -0.50 -30.40
CA GLY A 37 0.36 -1.92 -30.76
C GLY A 37 0.44 -2.19 -32.27
N PHE A 38 0.58 -1.15 -33.12
CA PHE A 38 0.73 -1.31 -34.58
C PHE A 38 -0.44 -2.01 -35.32
N GLU A 39 -1.62 -2.10 -34.71
CA GLU A 39 -2.84 -2.68 -35.29
C GLU A 39 -3.39 -1.91 -36.50
N GLU A 40 -2.95 -0.66 -36.68
CA GLU A 40 -3.28 0.20 -37.82
C GLU A 40 -2.03 0.55 -38.64
N GLU A 41 -1.20 -0.47 -38.90
CA GLU A 41 0.08 -0.34 -39.60
C GLU A 41 1.01 0.67 -38.89
N MET A 42 1.59 1.62 -39.63
CA MET A 42 2.45 2.68 -39.11
C MET A 42 1.69 3.97 -38.79
N THR A 43 0.37 3.94 -38.63
CA THR A 43 -0.42 5.14 -38.29
C THR A 43 0.13 5.78 -37.01
N GLY A 44 0.52 7.06 -37.09
CA GLY A 44 1.13 7.82 -35.98
C GLY A 44 2.63 7.58 -35.76
N TRP A 45 3.23 6.61 -36.45
CA TRP A 45 4.64 6.25 -36.31
C TRP A 45 5.46 6.65 -37.54
N THR A 46 6.71 7.06 -37.31
CA THR A 46 7.66 7.44 -38.35
C THR A 46 8.87 6.50 -38.28
N LEU A 47 9.19 5.86 -39.40
CA LEU A 47 10.48 5.16 -39.58
C LEU A 47 11.51 6.18 -40.09
N ASP A 48 12.62 6.32 -39.38
CA ASP A 48 13.70 7.23 -39.79
C ASP A 48 14.29 6.78 -41.14
N PRO A 49 14.48 7.69 -42.12
CA PRO A 49 15.04 7.36 -43.43
C PRO A 49 16.47 6.80 -43.43
N SER A 50 17.21 6.97 -42.33
CA SER A 50 18.54 6.36 -42.12
C SER A 50 18.47 4.90 -41.72
N SER A 51 17.29 4.42 -41.27
CA SER A 51 17.05 3.01 -41.01
C SER A 51 17.18 2.21 -42.31
N ASN A 52 17.94 1.13 -42.27
CA ASN A 52 18.24 0.30 -43.43
C ASN A 52 17.86 -1.17 -43.25
N ALA A 53 17.19 -1.52 -42.15
CA ALA A 53 16.64 -2.86 -41.96
C ALA A 53 15.46 -3.12 -42.90
N SER A 54 15.28 -4.39 -43.28
CA SER A 54 14.02 -4.86 -43.83
C SER A 54 12.96 -4.89 -42.72
N THR A 55 12.06 -3.92 -42.73
CA THR A 55 11.00 -3.77 -41.72
C THR A 55 9.64 -4.20 -42.27
N SER A 56 8.78 -4.73 -41.40
CA SER A 56 7.41 -5.09 -41.79
C SER A 56 6.42 -5.00 -40.62
N TRP A 57 5.18 -4.68 -40.96
CA TRP A 57 4.00 -4.66 -40.08
C TRP A 57 3.11 -5.83 -40.48
N ALA A 58 3.62 -7.04 -40.29
CA ALA A 58 2.91 -8.23 -40.75
C ALA A 58 1.89 -8.69 -39.70
N ASN A 59 0.74 -9.18 -40.19
CA ASN A 59 -0.09 -10.11 -39.44
C ASN A 59 0.74 -11.39 -39.28
N THR A 60 1.55 -11.42 -38.23
CA THR A 60 2.37 -12.58 -37.90
C THR A 60 1.60 -13.46 -36.94
N THR A 61 1.92 -14.75 -36.90
CA THR A 61 1.24 -15.67 -35.98
C THR A 61 1.46 -15.36 -34.49
N ASN A 62 2.30 -14.38 -34.10
CA ASN A 62 2.67 -14.18 -32.70
C ASN A 62 3.10 -12.74 -32.30
N PRO A 63 2.24 -11.72 -32.48
CA PRO A 63 2.43 -10.43 -31.81
C PRO A 63 2.30 -10.59 -30.27
N HIS A 64 2.64 -9.56 -29.50
CA HIS A 64 2.48 -9.62 -28.04
C HIS A 64 1.01 -9.51 -27.67
N SER A 65 0.30 -8.59 -28.31
CA SER A 65 -1.16 -8.49 -28.28
C SER A 65 -1.71 -8.25 -29.69
N GLY A 66 -3.03 -8.29 -29.87
CA GLY A 66 -3.64 -8.00 -31.16
C GLY A 66 -3.23 -8.96 -32.30
N SER A 67 -3.06 -8.40 -33.49
CA SER A 67 -2.73 -9.12 -34.73
C SER A 67 -1.43 -8.65 -35.38
N TYR A 68 -0.89 -7.51 -34.97
CA TYR A 68 0.26 -6.87 -35.61
C TYR A 68 1.33 -6.51 -34.58
N ALA A 69 2.57 -6.42 -35.05
CA ALA A 69 3.70 -5.90 -34.30
C ALA A 69 4.70 -5.30 -35.29
N PHE A 70 5.57 -4.41 -34.83
CA PHE A 70 6.64 -3.87 -35.67
C PHE A 70 7.82 -4.84 -35.69
N ASN A 71 8.22 -5.31 -36.87
CA ASN A 71 9.28 -6.32 -37.04
C ASN A 71 10.49 -5.77 -37.77
N TRP A 72 11.68 -6.27 -37.43
CA TRP A 72 12.93 -6.00 -38.13
C TRP A 72 13.72 -7.27 -38.39
N TRP A 73 14.44 -7.28 -39.51
CA TRP A 73 15.48 -8.24 -39.85
C TRP A 73 16.31 -7.70 -41.02
N ASP A 74 17.55 -8.17 -41.19
CA ASP A 74 18.29 -7.96 -42.44
C ASP A 74 19.39 -9.02 -42.65
N ASP A 75 19.88 -9.20 -43.88
CA ASP A 75 21.01 -10.09 -44.19
C ASP A 75 22.38 -9.37 -44.12
N ALA A 76 22.37 -8.06 -43.88
CA ALA A 76 23.52 -7.22 -43.58
C ALA A 76 23.42 -6.57 -42.19
N GLU A 77 24.41 -5.77 -41.79
CA GLU A 77 24.30 -4.91 -40.62
C GLU A 77 23.24 -3.83 -40.85
N PHE A 78 22.38 -3.64 -39.86
CA PHE A 78 21.21 -2.78 -39.99
C PHE A 78 20.97 -1.92 -38.75
N THR A 79 20.26 -0.82 -38.99
CA THR A 79 19.76 0.09 -37.97
C THR A 79 18.26 0.26 -38.13
N VAL A 80 17.59 0.45 -37.00
CA VAL A 80 16.17 0.73 -36.91
C VAL A 80 15.99 1.90 -35.96
N GLN A 81 15.33 2.95 -36.44
CA GLN A 81 14.85 4.05 -35.62
C GLN A 81 13.39 4.30 -35.98
N VAL A 82 12.49 4.03 -35.05
CA VAL A 82 11.05 4.25 -35.21
C VAL A 82 10.54 5.09 -34.06
N SER A 83 9.77 6.13 -34.35
CA SER A 83 9.34 7.10 -33.36
C SER A 83 7.91 7.58 -33.56
N GLN A 84 7.32 8.10 -32.49
CA GLN A 84 6.05 8.83 -32.50
C GLN A 84 6.21 10.06 -31.62
N THR A 85 5.77 11.21 -32.13
CA THR A 85 5.70 12.48 -31.39
C THR A 85 4.26 12.76 -31.02
N VAL A 86 4.00 12.96 -29.72
CA VAL A 86 2.68 13.33 -29.20
C VAL A 86 2.78 14.73 -28.60
N THR A 87 1.80 15.58 -28.87
CA THR A 87 1.71 16.95 -28.37
C THR A 87 0.41 17.17 -27.58
N GLY A 88 0.30 18.29 -26.88
CA GLY A 88 -0.86 18.65 -26.08
C GLY A 88 -1.03 17.79 -24.81
N LEU A 89 0.03 17.13 -24.35
CA LEU A 89 -0.02 16.36 -23.11
C LEU A 89 -0.12 17.29 -21.90
N PRO A 90 -0.98 16.99 -20.91
CA PRO A 90 -0.98 17.70 -19.64
C PRO A 90 0.38 17.64 -18.95
N ASP A 91 0.79 18.75 -18.34
CA ASP A 91 1.99 18.80 -17.48
C ASP A 91 1.98 17.65 -16.49
N GLY A 92 3.10 16.94 -16.36
CA GLY A 92 3.17 15.75 -15.52
C GLY A 92 4.42 14.93 -15.69
N ILE A 93 4.53 13.89 -14.86
CA ILE A 93 5.48 12.82 -15.00
C ILE A 93 4.82 11.66 -15.74
N TYR A 94 5.51 11.13 -16.75
CA TYR A 94 5.03 10.02 -17.57
C TYR A 94 5.94 8.79 -17.44
N LYS A 95 5.35 7.62 -17.73
CA LYS A 95 6.03 6.34 -17.89
C LYS A 95 5.80 5.84 -19.32
N LEU A 96 6.89 5.51 -20.02
CA LEU A 96 6.88 4.79 -21.29
C LEU A 96 7.11 3.30 -21.02
N ALA A 97 6.39 2.42 -21.70
CA ALA A 97 6.68 0.99 -21.73
C ALA A 97 6.47 0.42 -23.14
N ALA A 98 7.15 -0.69 -23.45
CA ALA A 98 6.95 -1.50 -24.65
C ALA A 98 7.42 -2.94 -24.41
N TYR A 99 6.93 -3.89 -25.21
CA TYR A 99 7.34 -5.28 -25.19
C TYR A 99 8.18 -5.61 -26.42
N SER A 100 9.36 -6.21 -26.22
CA SER A 100 10.24 -6.64 -27.32
C SER A 100 10.58 -8.12 -27.23
N GLN A 101 10.74 -8.77 -28.39
CA GLN A 101 11.31 -10.11 -28.54
C GLN A 101 12.32 -10.13 -29.70
N GLY A 102 13.12 -11.20 -29.81
CA GLY A 102 14.06 -11.35 -30.93
C GLY A 102 15.19 -12.33 -30.66
N GLY A 103 16.05 -12.52 -31.66
CA GLY A 103 17.19 -13.46 -31.58
C GLY A 103 18.27 -13.05 -30.58
N GLY A 104 18.39 -11.77 -30.25
CA GLY A 104 19.38 -11.24 -29.33
C GLY A 104 20.75 -10.94 -29.96
N GLY A 105 21.57 -10.25 -29.18
CA GLY A 105 22.95 -9.89 -29.56
C GLY A 105 23.08 -8.58 -30.34
N GLU A 106 22.01 -7.78 -30.41
CA GLU A 106 22.05 -6.44 -30.98
C GLU A 106 23.08 -5.58 -30.24
N SER A 107 23.87 -4.79 -30.97
CA SER A 107 24.92 -3.94 -30.38
C SER A 107 24.35 -2.69 -29.68
N LYS A 108 23.11 -2.35 -30.04
CA LYS A 108 22.28 -1.32 -29.41
C LYS A 108 20.82 -1.78 -29.52
N ALA A 109 20.09 -1.71 -28.41
CA ALA A 109 18.66 -1.96 -28.37
C ALA A 109 18.08 -1.19 -27.16
N LEU A 110 17.39 -0.10 -27.44
CA LEU A 110 16.79 0.75 -26.40
C LEU A 110 15.45 1.31 -26.85
N ILE A 111 14.55 1.53 -25.90
CA ILE A 111 13.45 2.48 -26.07
C ILE A 111 13.82 3.81 -25.44
N PHE A 112 13.27 4.90 -25.96
CA PHE A 112 13.57 6.25 -25.49
C PHE A 112 12.32 7.13 -25.41
N ALA A 113 12.46 8.19 -24.62
CA ALA A 113 11.55 9.32 -24.56
C ALA A 113 12.34 10.63 -24.53
N GLU A 114 11.99 11.57 -25.41
CA GLU A 114 12.55 12.91 -25.52
C GLU A 114 11.48 13.94 -25.20
N SER A 115 11.76 14.79 -24.22
CA SER A 115 10.86 15.86 -23.76
C SER A 115 11.68 17.02 -23.20
N GLY A 116 11.28 18.27 -23.47
CA GLY A 116 11.96 19.45 -22.93
C GLY A 116 13.46 19.51 -23.24
N GLY A 117 13.90 18.96 -24.38
CA GLY A 117 15.31 18.87 -24.78
C GLY A 117 16.14 17.80 -24.05
N SER A 118 15.51 16.97 -23.21
CA SER A 118 16.16 15.86 -22.51
C SER A 118 15.74 14.51 -23.10
N LYS A 119 16.71 13.60 -23.29
CA LYS A 119 16.46 12.21 -23.72
C LYS A 119 16.68 11.25 -22.55
N LEU A 120 15.63 10.53 -22.19
CA LEU A 120 15.70 9.36 -21.30
C LEU A 120 15.62 8.09 -22.14
N SER A 121 16.29 7.03 -21.72
CA SER A 121 16.27 5.75 -22.43
C SER A 121 16.47 4.58 -21.49
N SER A 122 16.05 3.39 -21.93
CA SER A 122 16.29 2.13 -21.24
C SER A 122 16.66 1.06 -22.25
N ASN A 123 17.74 0.34 -21.98
CA ASN A 123 18.23 -0.74 -22.83
C ASN A 123 17.45 -2.03 -22.56
N PHE A 124 17.32 -2.86 -23.58
CA PHE A 124 16.82 -4.22 -23.45
C PHE A 124 17.71 -5.20 -24.21
N ALA A 125 17.54 -6.49 -23.93
CA ALA A 125 18.26 -7.55 -24.61
C ALA A 125 17.26 -8.64 -24.98
N ASN A 126 17.06 -8.87 -26.27
CA ASN A 126 16.20 -9.94 -26.75
C ASN A 126 16.84 -11.32 -26.43
N THR A 127 16.02 -12.32 -26.09
CA THR A 127 16.52 -13.62 -25.59
C THR A 127 15.89 -14.84 -26.28
N GLY A 128 15.25 -14.64 -27.42
CA GLY A 128 14.67 -15.68 -28.23
C GLY A 128 13.22 -15.44 -28.61
N TYR A 129 12.69 -16.40 -29.36
CA TYR A 129 11.34 -16.40 -29.90
C TYR A 129 10.28 -16.60 -28.81
N LEU A 130 9.26 -15.73 -28.84
CA LEU A 130 8.17 -15.64 -27.87
C LEU A 130 8.60 -15.30 -26.43
N ASN A 131 9.87 -14.95 -26.24
CA ASN A 131 10.38 -14.42 -24.98
C ASN A 131 10.22 -12.90 -24.99
N TRP A 132 8.99 -12.43 -24.80
CA TRP A 132 8.68 -11.01 -24.72
C TRP A 132 9.20 -10.40 -23.42
N ILE A 133 9.85 -9.25 -23.53
CA ILE A 133 10.46 -8.52 -22.42
C ILE A 133 9.85 -7.13 -22.38
N GLU A 134 9.23 -6.81 -21.25
CA GLU A 134 8.79 -5.45 -20.96
C GLU A 134 10.00 -4.57 -20.63
N THR A 135 10.05 -3.40 -21.26
CA THR A 135 11.07 -2.39 -20.98
C THR A 135 10.37 -1.07 -20.68
N THR A 136 10.84 -0.36 -19.65
CA THR A 136 10.23 0.90 -19.21
C THR A 136 11.22 2.06 -19.16
N VAL A 137 10.75 3.26 -19.48
CA VAL A 137 11.42 4.53 -19.18
C VAL A 137 10.50 5.34 -18.25
N SER A 138 10.98 5.62 -17.03
CA SER A 138 10.22 6.35 -16.00
C SER A 138 10.73 7.77 -15.83
N ASN A 139 9.99 8.59 -15.08
CA ASN A 139 10.35 9.97 -14.75
C ASN A 139 10.48 10.89 -15.97
N ILE A 140 9.64 10.66 -16.99
CA ILE A 140 9.58 11.51 -18.17
C ILE A 140 8.83 12.78 -17.79
N ALA A 141 9.58 13.86 -17.53
CA ALA A 141 9.03 15.16 -17.22
C ALA A 141 8.46 15.83 -18.48
N VAL A 142 7.18 16.18 -18.45
CA VAL A 142 6.47 16.85 -19.55
C VAL A 142 5.91 18.16 -19.01
N SER A 143 6.21 19.25 -19.72
CA SER A 143 5.78 20.60 -19.36
C SER A 143 5.30 21.35 -20.60
N SER A 144 4.25 22.14 -20.43
CA SER A 144 3.76 23.11 -21.40
C SER A 144 4.56 24.43 -21.39
N GLU A 145 5.30 24.73 -20.30
CA GLU A 145 6.01 26.00 -20.13
C GLU A 145 7.31 26.12 -20.95
N SER A 146 7.80 25.04 -21.56
CA SER A 146 9.06 25.02 -22.32
C SER A 146 8.92 25.29 -23.83
N GLY A 147 7.77 25.82 -24.29
CA GLY A 147 7.50 26.00 -25.72
C GLY A 147 7.30 24.68 -26.50
N SER A 148 7.26 23.56 -25.76
CA SER A 148 7.01 22.21 -26.24
C SER A 148 5.52 21.88 -26.32
N ASP A 149 4.59 22.67 -25.75
CA ASP A 149 3.15 22.36 -25.78
C ASP A 149 2.83 20.92 -25.32
N GLY A 150 3.51 20.45 -24.26
CA GLY A 150 3.40 19.07 -23.80
C GLY A 150 3.92 18.02 -24.80
N GLU A 151 4.87 18.37 -25.65
CA GLU A 151 5.45 17.48 -26.66
C GLU A 151 6.40 16.44 -26.05
N VAL A 152 6.20 15.18 -26.44
CA VAL A 152 7.10 14.06 -26.16
C VAL A 152 7.30 13.26 -27.43
N THR A 153 8.56 12.98 -27.77
CA THR A 153 8.90 12.01 -28.82
C THR A 153 9.39 10.72 -28.19
N ILE A 154 8.72 9.60 -28.46
CA ILE A 154 9.14 8.28 -27.99
C ILE A 154 9.56 7.40 -29.15
N GLY A 155 10.27 6.31 -28.88
CA GLY A 155 10.62 5.37 -29.93
C GLY A 155 11.57 4.25 -29.53
N LEU A 156 12.04 3.55 -30.55
CA LEU A 156 13.05 2.50 -30.50
C LEU A 156 14.28 2.96 -31.30
N GLU A 157 15.48 2.70 -30.77
CA GLU A 157 16.73 2.75 -31.51
C GLU A 157 17.46 1.42 -31.38
N LEU A 158 17.83 0.84 -32.52
CA LEU A 158 18.43 -0.49 -32.57
C LEU A 158 19.49 -0.61 -33.66
N ASN A 159 20.60 -1.28 -33.34
CA ASN A 159 21.68 -1.63 -34.26
C ASN A 159 21.88 -3.15 -34.24
N GLY A 160 21.48 -3.82 -35.31
CA GLY A 160 21.59 -5.26 -35.50
C GLY A 160 22.67 -5.65 -36.50
N SER A 161 23.22 -6.85 -36.36
CA SER A 161 24.08 -7.53 -37.33
C SER A 161 23.27 -8.43 -38.25
N ALA A 162 23.88 -8.82 -39.37
CA ALA A 162 23.32 -9.76 -40.34
C ALA A 162 22.65 -10.98 -39.67
N GLY A 163 21.40 -11.25 -40.03
CA GLY A 163 20.62 -12.38 -39.56
C GLY A 163 19.89 -12.16 -38.24
N GLN A 164 20.15 -11.07 -37.51
CA GLN A 164 19.39 -10.72 -36.31
C GLN A 164 17.99 -10.25 -36.67
N TRP A 165 17.04 -10.63 -35.83
CA TRP A 165 15.63 -10.33 -36.02
C TRP A 165 14.99 -10.01 -34.67
N GLY A 166 13.87 -9.31 -34.71
CA GLY A 166 13.02 -9.12 -33.55
C GLY A 166 11.72 -8.40 -33.89
N SER A 167 10.93 -8.22 -32.84
CA SER A 167 9.63 -7.55 -32.89
C SER A 167 9.46 -6.70 -31.65
N ILE A 168 8.79 -5.55 -31.80
CA ILE A 168 8.39 -4.68 -30.69
C ILE A 168 6.90 -4.34 -30.83
N ASP A 169 6.23 -4.25 -29.69
CA ASP A 169 4.77 -4.15 -29.63
C ASP A 169 4.32 -3.46 -28.34
N ASP A 170 3.02 -3.12 -28.28
CA ASP A 170 2.32 -2.59 -27.10
C ASP A 170 3.02 -1.40 -26.42
N PHE A 171 3.41 -0.41 -27.22
CA PHE A 171 3.91 0.85 -26.67
C PHE A 171 2.82 1.56 -25.87
N THR A 172 3.17 2.00 -24.66
CA THR A 172 2.32 2.82 -23.80
C THR A 172 3.05 4.04 -23.28
N LEU A 173 2.40 5.20 -23.30
CA LEU A 173 2.85 6.42 -22.62
C LEU A 173 1.74 6.90 -21.69
N VAL A 174 1.96 6.78 -20.38
CA VAL A 174 0.93 7.00 -19.36
C VAL A 174 1.39 8.04 -18.36
N ARG A 175 0.52 9.01 -18.03
CA ARG A 175 0.78 10.00 -16.97
C ARG A 175 0.69 9.30 -15.61
N VAL A 176 1.76 9.40 -14.81
CA VAL A 176 1.90 8.74 -13.50
C VAL A 176 2.02 9.72 -12.33
N GLY A 177 2.06 11.03 -12.59
CA GLY A 177 2.09 12.04 -11.53
C GLY A 177 2.14 13.47 -12.06
N ASP A 178 2.11 14.43 -11.15
CA ASP A 178 2.27 15.86 -11.46
C ASP A 178 3.76 16.22 -11.56
N LEU A 179 4.11 17.19 -12.41
CA LEU A 179 5.49 17.62 -12.66
C LEU A 179 6.16 18.17 -11.39
N ASP A 180 5.38 18.94 -10.62
CA ASP A 180 5.78 19.57 -9.36
C ASP A 180 5.04 18.95 -8.18
N ALA A 181 4.82 17.62 -8.20
CA ALA A 181 4.21 16.94 -7.06
C ALA A 181 5.09 17.16 -5.82
N GLU A 182 4.64 18.05 -4.92
CA GLU A 182 5.23 18.18 -3.59
C GLU A 182 5.21 16.80 -2.92
N PRO A 183 6.31 16.35 -2.31
CA PRO A 183 6.33 15.05 -1.65
C PRO A 183 5.19 15.02 -0.63
N ALA A 184 4.41 13.94 -0.63
CA ALA A 184 3.29 13.81 0.29
C ALA A 184 3.80 14.00 1.72
N GLN A 185 3.16 14.91 2.45
CA GLN A 185 3.57 15.29 3.80
C GLN A 185 2.76 14.49 4.82
N ILE A 186 3.37 14.09 5.93
CA ILE A 186 2.64 13.44 7.01
C ILE A 186 1.71 14.48 7.65
N THR A 187 0.41 14.22 7.61
CA THR A 187 -0.61 15.13 8.16
C THR A 187 -1.17 14.66 9.50
N GLU A 188 -1.11 13.36 9.78
CA GLU A 188 -1.68 12.76 11.00
C GLU A 188 -0.92 11.50 11.41
N ILE A 189 -0.78 11.28 12.72
CA ILE A 189 -0.43 9.98 13.30
C ILE A 189 -1.67 9.43 13.98
N ARG A 190 -2.15 8.27 13.53
CA ARG A 190 -3.37 7.67 14.09
C ARG A 190 -3.16 7.28 15.56
N PRO A 191 -4.06 7.67 16.47
CA PRO A 191 -3.94 7.29 17.87
C PRO A 191 -4.16 5.79 18.05
N VAL A 192 -3.50 5.21 19.04
CA VAL A 192 -3.67 3.80 19.41
C VAL A 192 -4.31 3.68 20.79
N THR A 193 -5.07 2.62 21.02
CA THR A 193 -5.58 2.27 22.36
C THR A 193 -4.95 0.95 22.77
N ILE A 194 -4.42 0.91 23.99
CA ILE A 194 -3.68 -0.24 24.51
C ILE A 194 -4.30 -0.61 25.84
N ASP A 195 -4.71 -1.87 25.97
CA ASP A 195 -5.23 -2.42 27.21
C ASP A 195 -4.12 -3.18 27.94
N THR A 196 -4.02 -2.98 29.24
CA THR A 196 -3.19 -3.77 30.14
C THR A 196 -3.95 -4.05 31.42
N LEU A 197 -3.54 -5.06 32.17
CA LEU A 197 -4.06 -5.26 33.52
C LEU A 197 -3.33 -4.33 34.50
N VAL A 198 -4.00 -4.04 35.61
CA VAL A 198 -3.34 -3.45 36.77
C VAL A 198 -2.06 -4.22 37.10
N ARG A 199 -1.00 -3.48 37.44
CA ARG A 199 0.34 -3.99 37.77
C ARG A 199 1.07 -4.73 36.63
N GLU A 200 0.53 -4.74 35.41
CA GLU A 200 1.21 -5.29 34.22
C GLU A 200 1.73 -4.19 33.30
N THR A 201 2.94 -4.40 32.79
CA THR A 201 3.55 -3.52 31.78
C THR A 201 2.77 -3.64 30.46
N PRO A 202 2.20 -2.53 29.93
CA PRO A 202 1.52 -2.54 28.64
C PRO A 202 2.48 -2.92 27.50
N TRP A 203 1.98 -3.73 26.57
CA TRP A 203 2.73 -4.05 25.35
C TRP A 203 2.54 -2.94 24.32
N LEU A 204 3.52 -2.04 24.25
CA LEU A 204 3.49 -0.91 23.33
C LEU A 204 3.91 -1.33 21.91
N PRO A 205 3.21 -0.86 20.85
CA PRO A 205 3.57 -1.20 19.48
C PRO A 205 4.88 -0.50 19.09
N ALA A 206 5.71 -1.20 18.32
CA ALA A 206 6.96 -0.62 17.79
C ALA A 206 6.73 0.35 16.61
N THR A 207 5.52 0.37 16.05
CA THR A 207 5.15 1.22 14.91
C THR A 207 3.75 1.80 15.06
N VAL A 208 3.50 2.92 14.38
CA VAL A 208 2.20 3.60 14.28
C VAL A 208 1.87 3.92 12.83
N THR A 209 0.58 4.11 12.54
CA THR A 209 0.13 4.47 11.19
C THR A 209 0.18 5.98 10.99
N ALA A 210 0.98 6.42 10.03
CA ALA A 210 0.98 7.78 9.51
C ALA A 210 0.02 7.90 8.33
N VAL A 211 -0.69 9.03 8.26
CA VAL A 211 -1.51 9.42 7.11
C VAL A 211 -0.84 10.59 6.42
N TYR A 212 -0.74 10.53 5.10
CA TYR A 212 -0.11 11.54 4.27
C TYR A 212 -1.16 12.44 3.59
N SER A 213 -0.71 13.59 3.10
CA SER A 213 -1.55 14.60 2.45
C SER A 213 -2.24 14.11 1.16
N ASP A 214 -1.74 13.06 0.55
CA ASP A 214 -2.32 12.38 -0.63
C ASP A 214 -3.33 11.27 -0.24
N GLY A 215 -3.60 11.10 1.06
CA GLY A 215 -4.47 10.06 1.59
C GLY A 215 -3.82 8.68 1.73
N SER A 216 -2.58 8.51 1.27
CA SER A 216 -1.82 7.28 1.50
C SER A 216 -1.46 7.11 2.98
N THR A 217 -1.08 5.90 3.36
CA THR A 217 -0.67 5.58 4.74
C THR A 217 0.61 4.77 4.76
N ALA A 218 1.44 4.97 5.80
CA ALA A 218 2.62 4.14 6.05
C ALA A 218 2.72 3.75 7.53
N SER A 219 3.43 2.65 7.81
CA SER A 219 3.80 2.26 9.17
C SER A 219 5.17 2.83 9.51
N LEU A 220 5.24 3.66 10.54
CA LEU A 220 6.46 4.35 10.97
C LEU A 220 6.88 3.89 12.37
N ALA A 221 8.19 3.78 12.59
CA ALA A 221 8.75 3.43 13.89
C ALA A 221 8.45 4.51 14.93
N VAL A 222 8.02 4.08 16.12
CA VAL A 222 7.74 4.95 17.27
C VAL A 222 8.62 4.55 18.45
N ALA A 223 9.16 5.56 19.15
CA ALA A 223 9.80 5.41 20.45
C ALA A 223 8.92 6.10 21.50
N TRP A 224 8.25 5.30 22.33
CA TRP A 224 7.37 5.80 23.38
C TRP A 224 8.16 6.45 24.52
N SER A 225 7.59 7.49 25.11
CA SER A 225 8.16 8.15 26.28
C SER A 225 8.06 7.24 27.51
N ASP A 226 8.92 7.47 28.50
CA ASP A 226 8.76 6.83 29.81
C ASP A 226 7.48 7.30 30.50
N TYR A 227 6.90 6.44 31.33
CA TYR A 227 5.74 6.75 32.17
C TYR A 227 5.98 6.29 33.61
N GLU A 228 5.26 6.88 34.56
CA GLU A 228 5.38 6.52 35.97
C GLU A 228 4.74 5.14 36.24
N PRO A 229 5.45 4.16 36.82
CA PRO A 229 4.88 2.83 37.10
C PRO A 229 3.66 2.86 38.04
N ALA A 230 3.53 3.91 38.87
CA ALA A 230 2.39 4.10 39.75
C ALA A 230 1.06 4.25 38.99
N LEU A 231 1.09 4.69 37.72
CA LEU A 231 -0.10 4.79 36.87
C LEU A 231 -0.74 3.42 36.56
N LEU A 232 0.01 2.32 36.75
CA LEU A 232 -0.49 0.96 36.55
C LEU A 232 -1.09 0.35 37.83
N SER A 233 -1.00 1.04 38.97
CA SER A 233 -1.36 0.45 40.28
C SER A 233 -2.88 0.35 40.52
N THR A 234 -3.68 1.11 39.78
CA THR A 234 -5.15 1.17 39.91
C THR A 234 -5.77 1.22 38.52
N ALA A 235 -6.97 0.67 38.36
CA ALA A 235 -7.68 0.74 37.09
C ALA A 235 -8.00 2.20 36.71
N GLY A 236 -7.92 2.51 35.43
CA GLY A 236 -8.06 3.86 34.91
C GLY A 236 -7.51 3.99 33.49
N SER A 237 -7.25 5.21 33.06
CA SER A 237 -6.65 5.46 31.75
C SER A 237 -5.74 6.67 31.78
N PHE A 238 -4.66 6.63 30.99
CA PHE A 238 -3.77 7.77 30.81
C PHE A 238 -3.26 7.83 29.36
N GLN A 239 -2.87 9.03 28.94
CA GLN A 239 -2.26 9.24 27.63
C GLN A 239 -0.73 9.10 27.72
N LEU A 240 -0.15 8.46 26.71
CA LEU A 240 1.29 8.30 26.53
C LEU A 240 1.67 8.81 25.14
N THR A 241 2.72 9.63 25.07
CA THR A 241 3.23 10.16 23.80
C THR A 241 4.47 9.42 23.34
N GLY A 242 4.68 9.35 22.02
CA GLY A 242 5.87 8.76 21.42
C GLY A 242 6.45 9.61 20.29
N THR A 243 7.76 9.57 20.12
CA THR A 243 8.44 10.21 18.99
C THR A 243 8.39 9.29 17.78
N VAL A 244 8.01 9.83 16.61
CA VAL A 244 7.86 9.07 15.37
C VAL A 244 9.00 9.41 14.42
N THR A 245 9.63 8.38 13.84
CA THR A 245 10.75 8.59 12.91
C THR A 245 10.27 9.33 11.66
N GLY A 246 10.96 10.43 11.31
CA GLY A 246 10.71 11.19 10.08
C GLY A 246 9.65 12.29 10.19
N THR A 247 9.16 12.61 11.39
CA THR A 247 8.21 13.72 11.60
C THR A 247 8.37 14.34 12.99
N GLU A 248 7.90 15.59 13.14
CA GLU A 248 7.79 16.26 14.44
C GLU A 248 6.46 15.93 15.15
N LEU A 249 5.48 15.37 14.42
CA LEU A 249 4.23 14.91 15.01
C LEU A 249 4.49 13.78 16.01
N GLN A 250 3.81 13.85 17.15
CA GLN A 250 3.90 12.83 18.19
C GLN A 250 2.84 11.75 17.94
N ALA A 251 3.18 10.50 18.26
CA ALA A 251 2.21 9.44 18.42
C ALA A 251 1.48 9.60 19.76
N GLU A 252 0.19 9.30 19.78
CA GLU A 252 -0.62 9.27 21.00
C GLU A 252 -1.16 7.86 21.25
N ALA A 253 -0.92 7.34 22.45
CA ALA A 253 -1.51 6.10 22.94
C ALA A 253 -2.42 6.40 24.14
N MET A 254 -3.66 5.90 24.11
CA MET A 254 -4.52 5.80 25.29
C MET A 254 -4.28 4.45 25.95
N ILE A 255 -3.59 4.45 27.09
CA ILE A 255 -3.40 3.25 27.90
C ILE A 255 -4.61 3.11 28.82
N ARG A 256 -5.29 1.96 28.74
CA ARG A 256 -6.39 1.58 29.64
C ARG A 256 -5.90 0.48 30.55
N VAL A 257 -5.91 0.76 31.84
CA VAL A 257 -5.52 -0.16 32.90
C VAL A 257 -6.81 -0.75 33.47
N ASN A 258 -6.96 -2.07 33.35
CA ASN A 258 -8.17 -2.78 33.73
C ASN A 258 -7.89 -3.76 34.88
N TYR A 259 -8.91 -4.05 35.69
CA TYR A 259 -8.88 -5.24 36.52
C TYR A 259 -9.06 -6.50 35.65
N ARG A 260 -8.78 -7.69 36.20
CA ARG A 260 -9.18 -8.93 35.54
C ARG A 260 -10.71 -8.96 35.34
N PRO A 261 -11.21 -9.75 34.36
CA PRO A 261 -12.63 -9.97 34.21
C PRO A 261 -13.27 -10.43 35.53
N TYR A 262 -14.42 -9.84 35.86
CA TYR A 262 -15.15 -10.18 37.09
C TYR A 262 -16.00 -11.46 36.98
N ASP A 263 -16.16 -12.01 35.78
CA ASP A 263 -16.78 -13.33 35.54
C ASP A 263 -15.71 -14.39 35.74
N VAL A 264 -15.58 -14.85 36.99
CA VAL A 264 -14.49 -15.73 37.44
C VAL A 264 -14.77 -17.18 37.06
N ASN A 265 -16.05 -17.57 36.98
CA ASN A 265 -16.44 -18.92 36.59
C ASN A 265 -16.68 -19.11 35.07
N GLY A 266 -16.66 -18.01 34.30
CA GLY A 266 -16.79 -18.02 32.85
C GLY A 266 -18.19 -18.33 32.34
N ASP A 267 -19.25 -18.11 33.13
CA ASP A 267 -20.63 -18.40 32.74
C ASP A 267 -21.30 -17.28 31.91
N GLY A 268 -20.57 -16.19 31.67
CA GLY A 268 -21.00 -15.02 30.91
C GLY A 268 -21.76 -13.99 31.75
N LYS A 269 -21.80 -14.14 33.08
CA LYS A 269 -22.42 -13.20 34.01
C LYS A 269 -21.44 -12.83 35.11
N VAL A 270 -21.70 -11.68 35.73
CA VAL A 270 -21.01 -11.27 36.95
C VAL A 270 -22.08 -11.26 38.03
N ASP A 271 -22.08 -12.27 38.89
CA ASP A 271 -23.07 -12.43 39.95
C ASP A 271 -22.48 -12.92 41.29
N ILE A 272 -23.36 -13.31 42.21
CA ILE A 272 -22.96 -13.73 43.56
C ILE A 272 -22.12 -15.02 43.53
N GLY A 273 -22.22 -15.81 42.46
CA GLY A 273 -21.39 -16.99 42.23
C GLY A 273 -19.92 -16.62 42.11
N ASP A 274 -19.59 -15.58 41.33
CA ASP A 274 -18.24 -15.09 41.17
C ASP A 274 -17.68 -14.53 42.49
N ALA A 275 -18.48 -13.72 43.19
CA ALA A 275 -18.10 -13.19 44.49
C ALA A 275 -17.87 -14.29 45.54
N ALA A 276 -18.63 -15.39 45.49
CA ALA A 276 -18.42 -16.55 46.35
C ALA A 276 -17.10 -17.26 46.04
N ILE A 277 -16.70 -17.34 44.77
CA ILE A 277 -15.42 -17.93 44.34
C ILE A 277 -14.25 -17.07 44.83
N VAL A 278 -14.29 -15.75 44.60
CA VAL A 278 -13.25 -14.83 45.09
C VAL A 278 -13.12 -14.93 46.61
N SER A 279 -14.25 -14.93 47.33
CA SER A 279 -14.27 -15.08 48.79
C SER A 279 -13.71 -16.42 49.27
N TYR A 280 -13.98 -17.51 48.54
CA TYR A 280 -13.43 -18.83 48.83
C TYR A 280 -11.90 -18.84 48.73
N TYR A 281 -11.35 -18.27 47.66
CA TYR A 281 -9.91 -18.24 47.45
C TYR A 281 -9.19 -17.26 48.39
N ALA A 282 -9.81 -16.13 48.74
CA ALA A 282 -9.28 -15.22 49.77
C ALA A 282 -9.15 -15.91 51.15
N GLY A 283 -10.12 -16.75 51.53
CA GLY A 283 -10.10 -17.49 52.79
C GLY A 283 -9.18 -18.72 52.81
N ALA A 284 -8.76 -19.23 51.64
CA ALA A 284 -7.97 -20.46 51.51
C ALA A 284 -6.46 -20.25 51.74
N GLY A 285 -5.95 -19.01 51.64
CA GLY A 285 -4.53 -18.69 51.77
C GLY A 285 -3.67 -19.10 50.56
N ALA A 286 -2.38 -18.72 50.57
CA ALA A 286 -1.44 -18.73 49.42
C ALA A 286 -1.03 -20.12 48.85
N GLY A 287 -1.82 -21.18 49.06
CA GLY A 287 -1.50 -22.55 48.65
C GLY A 287 -2.35 -23.13 47.51
N ASN A 288 -3.33 -22.38 47.00
CA ASN A 288 -4.27 -22.88 45.99
C ASN A 288 -3.82 -22.48 44.58
N SER A 289 -3.60 -23.46 43.70
CA SER A 289 -2.94 -23.28 42.39
C SER A 289 -3.81 -23.75 41.22
N GLY A 290 -5.08 -23.33 41.19
CA GLY A 290 -6.01 -23.52 40.06
C GLY A 290 -6.22 -22.25 39.24
N SER A 291 -6.79 -22.36 38.04
CA SER A 291 -7.15 -21.21 37.20
C SER A 291 -8.09 -20.24 37.91
N GLU A 292 -9.10 -20.77 38.61
CA GLU A 292 -10.06 -19.97 39.38
C GLU A 292 -9.38 -19.17 40.51
N ALA A 293 -8.26 -19.66 41.07
CA ALA A 293 -7.48 -18.91 42.05
C ALA A 293 -6.74 -17.72 41.41
N GLN A 294 -6.26 -17.89 40.17
CA GLN A 294 -5.59 -16.82 39.42
C GLN A 294 -6.59 -15.78 38.90
N ASP A 295 -7.76 -16.24 38.46
CA ASP A 295 -8.84 -15.38 37.98
C ASP A 295 -9.50 -14.61 39.14
N SER A 296 -9.41 -15.12 40.37
CA SER A 296 -9.86 -14.43 41.59
C SER A 296 -8.93 -13.31 42.08
N ASP A 297 -7.68 -13.24 41.61
CA ASP A 297 -6.76 -12.12 41.90
C ASP A 297 -7.05 -10.96 40.94
N LEU A 298 -8.19 -10.30 41.19
CA LEU A 298 -8.77 -9.29 40.30
C LEU A 298 -7.88 -8.08 40.14
N ASN A 299 -7.15 -7.72 41.20
CA ASN A 299 -6.22 -6.61 41.20
C ASN A 299 -4.80 -6.99 40.75
N ASN A 300 -4.54 -8.28 40.48
CA ASN A 300 -3.28 -8.80 39.98
C ASN A 300 -2.08 -8.44 40.88
N ASN A 301 -2.25 -8.48 42.21
CA ASN A 301 -1.16 -8.27 43.18
C ASN A 301 -0.41 -9.57 43.53
N GLY A 302 -0.86 -10.72 43.03
CA GLY A 302 -0.31 -12.04 43.29
C GLY A 302 -0.97 -12.79 44.44
N THR A 303 -1.98 -12.22 45.10
CA THR A 303 -2.67 -12.80 46.26
C THR A 303 -4.15 -12.46 46.26
N VAL A 304 -5.01 -13.47 46.31
CA VAL A 304 -6.44 -13.24 46.52
C VAL A 304 -6.69 -12.83 47.97
N ASP A 305 -7.22 -11.63 48.20
CA ASP A 305 -7.46 -11.10 49.55
C ASP A 305 -8.75 -10.24 49.65
N ASP A 306 -8.91 -9.52 50.77
CA ASP A 306 -10.08 -8.67 51.03
C ASP A 306 -10.24 -7.53 50.00
N GLU A 307 -9.17 -7.10 49.33
CA GLU A 307 -9.25 -6.10 48.25
C GLU A 307 -9.96 -6.67 47.02
N ASP A 308 -9.70 -7.91 46.65
CA ASP A 308 -10.37 -8.57 45.51
C ASP A 308 -11.86 -8.79 45.81
N ILE A 309 -12.18 -9.20 47.04
CA ILE A 309 -13.58 -9.31 47.49
C ILE A 309 -14.29 -7.95 47.34
N ARG A 310 -13.64 -6.85 47.76
CA ARG A 310 -14.22 -5.52 47.63
C ARG A 310 -14.46 -5.13 46.17
N LEU A 311 -13.51 -5.39 45.29
CA LEU A 311 -13.65 -5.06 43.87
C LEU A 311 -14.87 -5.74 43.23
N ILE A 312 -15.06 -7.03 43.48
CA ILE A 312 -16.22 -7.74 42.92
C ILE A 312 -17.53 -7.35 43.57
N VAL A 313 -17.54 -7.11 44.89
CA VAL A 313 -18.74 -6.60 45.58
C VAL A 313 -19.12 -5.22 45.08
N ASP A 314 -18.17 -4.29 44.94
CA ASP A 314 -18.42 -2.95 44.40
C ASP A 314 -18.96 -3.02 42.98
N ARG A 315 -18.45 -3.94 42.15
CA ARG A 315 -18.96 -4.18 40.80
C ARG A 315 -20.42 -4.66 40.80
N LEU A 316 -20.79 -5.56 41.70
CA LEU A 316 -22.16 -6.08 41.85
C LEU A 316 -23.16 -5.06 42.39
N LEU A 317 -22.68 -4.06 43.13
CA LEU A 317 -23.50 -2.99 43.70
C LEU A 317 -23.74 -1.82 42.75
N GLN A 318 -23.08 -1.80 41.58
CA GLN A 318 -23.36 -0.81 40.54
C GLN A 318 -24.70 -1.12 39.86
N PRO A 319 -25.59 -0.12 39.72
CA PRO A 319 -26.93 -0.31 39.15
C PRO A 319 -26.96 -0.59 37.64
#